data_AF-A0A3N4H2Q9-F1
#
_entry.id   AF-A0A3N4H2Q9-F1
#
_cell.length_a   1.000
_cell.length_b   1.000
_cell.length_c   1.000
_cell.angle_alpha   90.00
_cell.angle_beta   90.00
_cell.angle_gamma   90.00
#
_symmetry.space_group_name_H-M   'P 1'
#
loop_
_entity.id
_entity.type
_entity.pdbx_description
1 polymer ?
#
loop_
_entity_poly.entity_id
_entity_poly.type
_entity_poly.pdbx_seq_one_letter_code
_entity_poly.pdbx_strand_id
1 'polypeptide(L)'
;MKRLRNEHKLTQKELAESANISESYYRKIETGNNSPSIETLNNIAKALDVSLLYLINDRIEEMENRSEIEELRLREIFKNIPKEQLDIAEGLIIQAARLRILLDDNWKDILENGEYERFSQSKDQIPYDRKRPIVENYDNRDKTYKDIIKQLTELLPKEAKSSARENLLGG
;
A
#
# COMPACT_ATOMS: atom_id res chain seq x y z
N MET A 1 9.19 -6.70 -5.68
CA MET A 1 10.13 -6.05 -6.64
C MET A 1 11.44 -5.58 -6.00
N LYS A 2 11.37 -4.88 -4.86
CA LYS A 2 12.57 -4.41 -4.13
C LYS A 2 13.53 -5.55 -3.77
N ARG A 3 12.97 -6.70 -3.38
CA ARG A 3 13.71 -7.94 -3.11
C ARG A 3 14.54 -8.37 -4.32
N LEU A 4 13.91 -8.56 -5.48
CA LEU A 4 14.59 -8.94 -6.73
C LEU A 4 15.69 -7.94 -7.11
N ARG A 5 15.41 -6.63 -7.03
CA ARG A 5 16.43 -5.61 -7.31
C ARG A 5 17.66 -5.77 -6.39
N ASN A 6 17.44 -6.00 -5.10
CA ASN A 6 18.51 -6.18 -4.13
C ASN A 6 19.29 -7.50 -4.33
N GLU A 7 18.63 -8.59 -4.73
CA GLU A 7 19.27 -9.86 -5.07
C GLU A 7 20.24 -9.70 -6.25
N HIS A 8 19.88 -8.86 -7.22
CA HIS A 8 20.74 -8.46 -8.34
C HIS A 8 21.76 -7.37 -7.99
N LYS A 9 21.80 -6.90 -6.74
CA LYS A 9 22.69 -5.84 -6.25
C LYS A 9 22.60 -4.52 -7.01
N LEU A 10 21.43 -4.21 -7.56
CA LEU A 10 21.18 -2.97 -8.29
C LEU A 10 20.62 -1.89 -7.37
N THR A 11 21.04 -0.65 -7.59
CA THR A 11 20.35 0.53 -7.06
C THR A 11 19.07 0.82 -7.84
N GLN A 12 18.16 1.63 -7.28
CA GLN A 12 16.95 2.05 -7.99
C GLN A 12 17.28 2.78 -9.30
N LYS A 13 18.34 3.58 -9.29
CA LYS A 13 18.83 4.32 -10.46
C LYS A 13 19.33 3.38 -11.56
N GLU A 14 20.20 2.44 -11.23
CA GLU A 14 20.77 1.49 -12.22
C GLU A 14 19.69 0.63 -12.87
N LEU A 15 18.71 0.15 -12.09
CA LEU A 15 17.60 -0.62 -12.64
C LEU A 15 16.67 0.24 -13.50
N ALA A 16 16.38 1.47 -13.08
CA ALA A 16 15.56 2.40 -13.88
C ALA A 16 16.21 2.72 -15.23
N GLU A 17 17.52 2.99 -15.24
CA GLU A 17 18.31 3.22 -16.45
C GLU A 17 18.27 1.99 -17.36
N SER A 18 18.48 0.79 -16.81
CA SER A 18 18.44 -0.47 -17.55
C SER A 18 17.05 -0.79 -18.12
N ALA A 19 15.98 -0.37 -17.43
CA ALA A 19 14.60 -0.50 -17.87
C ALA A 19 14.12 0.66 -18.75
N ASN A 20 15.00 1.62 -19.09
CA ASN A 20 14.70 2.82 -19.88
C ASN A 20 13.53 3.65 -19.31
N ILE A 21 13.54 3.87 -17.99
CA ILE A 21 12.58 4.71 -17.27
C ILE A 21 13.30 5.64 -16.28
N SER A 22 12.63 6.69 -15.81
CA SER A 22 13.22 7.56 -14.80
C SER A 22 13.28 6.88 -13.43
N GLU A 23 14.32 7.19 -12.64
CA GLU A 23 14.46 6.69 -11.26
C GLU A 23 13.23 7.00 -10.40
N SER A 24 12.70 8.23 -10.52
CA SER A 24 11.48 8.63 -9.81
C SER A 24 10.26 7.78 -10.21
N TYR A 25 10.15 7.43 -11.50
CA TYR A 25 9.07 6.57 -11.97
C TYR A 25 9.24 5.12 -11.49
N TYR A 26 10.46 4.56 -11.59
CA TYR A 26 10.77 3.23 -11.06
C TYR A 26 10.48 3.14 -9.55
N ARG A 27 10.88 4.15 -8.76
CA ARG A 27 10.60 4.18 -7.32
C ARG A 27 9.11 4.10 -7.01
N LYS A 28 8.27 4.84 -7.75
CA LYS A 28 6.80 4.79 -7.59
C LYS A 28 6.24 3.40 -7.95
N ILE A 29 6.83 2.72 -8.93
CA ILE A 29 6.45 1.34 -9.28
C ILE A 29 6.88 0.37 -8.17
N GLU A 30 8.12 0.47 -7.69
CA GLU A 30 8.68 -0.39 -6.65
C GLU A 30 7.90 -0.28 -5.33
N THR A 31 7.42 0.92 -5.01
CA THR A 31 6.60 1.17 -3.80
C THR A 31 5.11 0.91 -3.97
N GLY A 32 4.65 0.48 -5.16
CA GLY A 32 3.24 0.21 -5.42
C GLY A 32 2.35 1.44 -5.62
N ASN A 33 2.93 2.65 -5.63
CA ASN A 33 2.24 3.93 -5.79
C ASN A 33 1.94 4.28 -7.27
N ASN A 34 2.34 3.43 -8.20
CA ASN A 34 1.99 3.55 -9.62
C ASN A 34 1.68 2.19 -10.24
N SER A 35 0.69 2.18 -11.14
CA SER A 35 0.36 1.03 -11.98
C SER A 35 1.05 1.17 -13.35
N PRO A 36 2.23 0.55 -13.57
CA PRO A 36 2.94 0.62 -14.83
C PRO A 36 2.19 -0.09 -15.96
N SER A 37 2.49 0.30 -17.21
CA SER A 37 2.03 -0.44 -18.39
C SER A 37 2.70 -1.83 -18.46
N ILE A 38 2.10 -2.73 -19.23
CA ILE A 38 2.69 -4.05 -19.52
C ILE A 38 4.06 -3.91 -20.19
N GLU A 39 4.24 -2.91 -21.05
CA GLU A 39 5.53 -2.63 -21.69
C GLU A 39 6.60 -2.25 -20.66
N THR A 40 6.28 -1.33 -19.74
CA THR A 40 7.19 -0.96 -18.64
C THR A 40 7.52 -2.15 -17.76
N LEU A 41 6.54 -3.00 -17.42
CA LEU A 41 6.80 -4.22 -16.65
C LEU A 41 7.71 -5.20 -17.40
N ASN A 42 7.56 -5.34 -18.72
CA ASN A 42 8.46 -6.16 -19.53
C ASN A 42 9.88 -5.61 -19.53
N ASN A 43 10.05 -4.28 -19.62
CA ASN A 43 11.37 -3.67 -19.58
C ASN A 43 12.06 -3.89 -18.22
N ILE A 44 11.31 -3.76 -17.11
CA ILE A 44 11.82 -4.06 -15.76
C ILE A 44 12.17 -5.55 -15.63
N ALA A 45 11.33 -6.45 -16.11
CA ALA A 45 11.58 -7.89 -16.06
C ALA A 45 12.86 -8.27 -16.83
N LYS A 46 13.05 -7.70 -18.04
CA LYS A 46 14.27 -7.86 -18.82
C LYS A 46 15.51 -7.31 -18.12
N ALA A 47 15.40 -6.13 -17.51
CA ALA A 47 16.51 -5.52 -16.78
C ALA A 47 16.90 -6.29 -15.52
N LEU A 48 15.96 -7.03 -14.93
CA LEU A 48 16.19 -7.97 -13.84
C LEU A 48 16.55 -9.39 -14.30
N ASP A 49 16.62 -9.66 -15.61
CA ASP A 49 16.83 -11.00 -16.17
C ASP A 49 15.87 -12.07 -15.61
N VAL A 50 14.58 -11.71 -15.48
CA VAL A 50 13.52 -12.63 -15.02
C VAL A 50 12.34 -12.62 -15.99
N SER A 51 11.49 -13.66 -15.90
CA SER A 51 10.23 -13.66 -16.64
C SER A 51 9.24 -12.62 -16.09
N LEU A 52 8.40 -12.05 -16.96
CA LEU A 52 7.32 -11.15 -16.54
C LEU A 52 6.39 -11.81 -15.51
N LEU A 53 6.08 -13.10 -15.69
CA LEU A 53 5.24 -13.85 -14.76
C LEU A 53 5.86 -13.92 -13.36
N TYR A 54 7.16 -14.21 -13.29
CA TYR A 54 7.87 -14.25 -12.01
C TYR A 54 7.89 -12.87 -11.33
N LEU A 55 8.14 -11.79 -12.09
CA LEU A 55 8.08 -10.43 -11.56
C LEU A 55 6.70 -10.08 -10.98
N ILE A 56 5.62 -10.50 -11.65
CA ILE A 56 4.25 -10.26 -11.18
C ILE A 56 3.97 -11.06 -9.90
N ASN A 57 4.33 -12.34 -9.89
CA ASN A 57 4.11 -13.19 -8.72
C ASN A 57 4.89 -12.69 -7.50
N ASP A 58 6.15 -12.28 -7.66
CA ASP A 58 6.93 -11.69 -6.57
C ASP A 58 6.24 -10.45 -5.95
N ARG A 59 5.61 -9.61 -6.78
CA ARG A 59 4.87 -8.43 -6.28
C ARG A 59 3.59 -8.82 -5.54
N ILE A 60 2.90 -9.85 -6.01
CA ILE A 60 1.69 -10.36 -5.36
C ILE A 60 2.06 -10.94 -4.00
N GLU A 61 3.06 -11.84 -3.97
CA GLU A 61 3.57 -12.45 -2.74
C GLU A 61 4.05 -11.40 -1.73
N GLU A 62 4.78 -10.36 -2.17
CA GLU A 62 5.21 -9.26 -1.28
C GLU A 62 4.02 -8.55 -0.62
N MET A 63 2.96 -8.27 -1.38
CA MET A 63 1.75 -7.61 -0.88
C MET A 63 0.93 -8.52 0.05
N GLU A 64 0.77 -9.79 -0.33
CA GLU A 64 0.04 -10.79 0.46
C GLU A 64 0.74 -11.04 1.80
N ASN A 65 2.05 -11.26 1.81
CA ASN A 65 2.82 -11.45 3.05
C ASN A 65 2.66 -10.27 4.02
N ARG A 66 2.73 -9.02 3.52
CA ARG A 66 2.51 -7.83 4.35
C ARG A 66 1.09 -7.79 4.91
N SER A 67 0.10 -8.14 4.09
CA SER A 67 -1.30 -8.18 4.49
C SER A 67 -1.56 -9.26 5.54
N GLU A 68 -0.98 -10.45 5.38
CA GLU A 68 -1.09 -11.56 6.34
C GLU A 68 -0.50 -11.21 7.71
N ILE A 69 0.66 -10.54 7.74
CA ILE A 69 1.26 -10.09 9.00
C ILE A 69 0.33 -9.12 9.74
N GLU A 70 -0.24 -8.15 9.03
CA GLU A 70 -1.19 -7.20 9.62
C GLU A 70 -2.51 -7.88 10.01
N GLU A 71 -2.96 -8.86 9.22
CA GLU A 71 -4.13 -9.67 9.55
C GLU A 71 -3.93 -10.40 10.88
N LEU A 72 -2.78 -11.05 11.09
CA LEU A 72 -2.44 -11.72 12.35
C LEU A 72 -2.44 -10.74 13.53
N ARG A 73 -1.90 -9.53 13.34
CA ARG A 73 -1.94 -8.47 14.35
C ARG A 73 -3.38 -8.09 14.72
N LEU A 74 -4.23 -7.84 13.72
CA LEU A 74 -5.62 -7.45 13.93
C LEU A 74 -6.45 -8.58 14.54
N ARG A 75 -6.23 -9.84 14.13
CA ARG A 75 -6.87 -11.01 14.75
C ARG A 75 -6.58 -11.07 16.24
N GLU A 76 -5.36 -10.75 16.65
CA GLU A 76 -5.02 -10.77 18.07
C GLU A 76 -5.63 -9.60 18.85
N ILE A 77 -5.72 -8.41 18.25
CA ILE A 77 -6.42 -7.26 18.84
C ILE A 77 -7.91 -7.56 19.04
N PHE A 78 -8.53 -8.25 18.07
CA PHE A 78 -9.96 -8.52 18.03
C PHE A 78 -10.33 -9.96 18.46
N LYS A 79 -9.42 -10.70 19.11
CA LYS A 79 -9.62 -12.11 19.50
C LYS A 79 -10.82 -12.38 20.40
N ASN A 80 -11.29 -11.36 21.10
CA ASN A 80 -12.40 -11.45 22.06
C ASN A 80 -13.77 -11.16 21.41
N ILE A 81 -13.86 -11.06 20.08
CA ILE A 81 -15.16 -10.96 19.38
C ILE A 81 -15.96 -12.25 19.64
N PRO A 82 -17.27 -12.15 19.98
CA PRO A 82 -18.12 -13.31 20.22
C PRO A 82 -18.20 -14.24 19.00
N LYS A 83 -18.33 -15.54 19.24
CA LYS A 83 -18.28 -16.58 18.19
C LYS A 83 -19.32 -16.36 17.10
N GLU A 84 -20.50 -15.85 17.47
CA GLU A 84 -21.62 -15.61 16.57
C GLU A 84 -21.34 -14.49 15.54
N GLN A 85 -20.29 -13.69 15.76
CA GLN A 85 -19.91 -12.55 14.93
C GLN A 85 -18.60 -12.78 14.16
N LEU A 86 -17.99 -13.97 14.28
CA LEU A 86 -16.67 -14.24 13.72
C LEU A 86 -16.67 -14.12 12.19
N ASP A 87 -17.65 -14.67 11.48
CA ASP A 87 -17.67 -14.63 10.01
C ASP A 87 -17.59 -13.19 9.46
N ILE A 88 -18.35 -12.27 10.07
CA ILE A 88 -18.34 -10.84 9.71
C ILE A 88 -17.00 -10.21 10.11
N ALA A 89 -16.51 -10.52 11.31
CA ALA A 89 -15.25 -9.99 11.80
C ALA A 89 -14.04 -10.43 10.96
N GLU A 90 -14.00 -11.68 10.50
CA GLU A 90 -12.92 -12.20 9.65
C GLU A 90 -12.83 -11.43 8.33
N GLY A 91 -13.98 -11.25 7.66
CA GLY A 91 -14.03 -10.45 6.43
C GLY A 91 -13.55 -9.02 6.65
N LEU A 92 -13.98 -8.37 7.74
CA LEU A 92 -13.56 -7.01 8.09
C LEU A 92 -12.08 -6.92 8.45
N ILE A 93 -11.53 -7.90 9.18
CA ILE A 93 -10.11 -7.95 9.55
C ILE A 93 -9.22 -8.07 8.31
N ILE A 94 -9.57 -8.96 7.37
CA ILE A 94 -8.83 -9.13 6.11
C ILE A 94 -8.82 -7.81 5.31
N GLN A 95 -9.98 -7.14 5.22
CA GLN A 95 -10.07 -5.87 4.49
C GLN A 95 -9.31 -4.74 5.19
N ALA A 96 -9.39 -4.65 6.52
CA ALA A 96 -8.62 -3.69 7.30
C ALA A 96 -7.11 -3.88 7.11
N ALA A 97 -6.64 -5.12 7.10
CA ALA A 97 -5.23 -5.43 6.89
C ALA A 97 -4.73 -4.96 5.52
N ARG A 98 -5.46 -5.29 4.45
CA ARG A 98 -5.14 -4.83 3.09
C ARG A 98 -5.15 -3.30 2.98
N LEU A 99 -6.15 -2.64 3.58
CA LEU A 99 -6.22 -1.18 3.60
C LEU A 99 -5.05 -0.54 4.35
N ARG A 100 -4.64 -1.13 5.48
CA ARG A 100 -3.50 -0.64 6.25
C ARG A 100 -2.22 -0.66 5.43
N ILE A 101 -1.96 -1.75 4.69
CA ILE A 101 -0.80 -1.85 3.81
C ILE A 101 -0.82 -0.77 2.71
N LEU A 102 -1.99 -0.54 2.10
CA LEU A 102 -2.17 0.52 1.10
C LEU A 102 -2.01 1.93 1.69
N LEU A 103 -2.47 2.17 2.92
CA LEU A 103 -2.32 3.45 3.61
C LEU A 103 -0.84 3.76 3.88
N ASP A 104 -0.08 2.78 4.35
CA ASP A 104 1.34 2.95 4.62
C ASP A 104 2.12 3.29 3.34
N ASP A 105 1.78 2.67 2.21
CA ASP A 105 2.44 2.93 0.93
C ASP A 105 2.09 4.31 0.35
N ASN A 106 0.82 4.71 0.44
CA ASN A 106 0.39 6.06 0.10
C ASN A 106 1.07 7.11 0.98
N TRP A 107 1.16 6.88 2.29
CA TRP A 107 1.78 7.81 3.23
C TRP A 107 3.27 8.02 2.92
N LYS A 108 4.00 6.94 2.59
CA LYS A 108 5.40 7.05 2.13
C LYS A 108 5.54 7.92 0.89
N ASP A 109 4.67 7.74 -0.12
CA ASP A 109 4.71 8.60 -1.32
C ASP A 109 4.42 10.06 -0.99
N ILE A 110 3.44 10.33 -0.13
CA ILE A 110 3.08 11.69 0.30
C ILE A 110 4.25 12.35 1.05
N LEU A 111 4.91 11.63 1.96
CA LEU A 111 6.09 12.14 2.67
C LEU A 111 7.24 12.48 1.71
N GLU A 112 7.44 11.67 0.67
CA GLU A 112 8.54 11.87 -0.28
C GLU A 112 8.25 12.94 -1.33
N ASN A 113 7.00 13.05 -1.80
CA ASN A 113 6.66 13.85 -2.98
C ASN A 113 5.70 15.02 -2.68
N GLY A 114 5.26 15.15 -1.43
CA GLY A 114 4.30 16.16 -1.00
C GLY A 114 2.86 15.87 -1.44
N GLU A 115 1.93 16.69 -0.94
CA GLU A 115 0.50 16.53 -1.23
C GLU A 115 0.06 17.24 -2.53
N TYR A 116 0.82 18.24 -2.97
CA TYR A 116 0.48 19.09 -4.09
C TYR A 116 1.53 18.99 -5.20
N GLU A 117 1.09 19.15 -6.45
CA GLU A 117 1.98 19.24 -7.61
C GLU A 117 1.62 20.45 -8.48
N ARG A 118 2.64 21.03 -9.15
CA ARG A 118 2.43 22.07 -10.16
C ARG A 118 1.80 21.44 -11.39
N PHE A 119 0.67 21.96 -11.82
CA PHE A 119 -0.09 21.42 -12.95
C PHE A 119 -0.45 22.50 -13.96
N SER A 120 -0.43 22.13 -15.24
CA SER A 120 -0.94 22.94 -16.33
C SER A 120 -1.49 22.04 -17.46
N GLN A 121 -2.64 22.40 -18.02
CA GLN A 121 -3.31 21.63 -19.09
C GLN A 121 -2.86 22.05 -20.50
N SER A 122 -2.25 23.23 -20.64
CA SER A 122 -1.74 23.75 -21.90
C SER A 122 -0.46 24.54 -21.69
N LYS A 123 0.29 24.79 -22.76
CA LYS A 123 1.53 25.58 -22.68
C LYS A 123 1.28 27.04 -22.27
N ASP A 124 0.07 27.56 -22.53
CA ASP A 124 -0.30 28.96 -22.30
C ASP A 124 -0.95 29.20 -20.93
N GLN A 125 -1.34 28.12 -20.22
CA GLN A 125 -1.92 28.22 -18.89
C GLN A 125 -0.81 28.36 -17.83
N ILE A 126 -0.95 29.37 -16.97
CA ILE A 126 -0.07 29.55 -15.79
C ILE A 126 -0.24 28.33 -14.87
N PRO A 127 0.85 27.60 -14.55
CA PRO A 127 0.75 26.45 -13.67
C PRO A 127 0.23 26.85 -12.29
N TYR A 128 -0.63 26.02 -11.72
CA TYR A 128 -1.18 26.17 -10.37
C TYR A 128 -0.96 24.90 -9.55
N ASP A 129 -1.14 25.00 -8.24
CA ASP A 129 -0.96 23.86 -7.34
C ASP A 129 -2.26 23.06 -7.30
N ARG A 130 -2.17 21.76 -7.56
CA ARG A 130 -3.30 20.84 -7.41
C ARG A 130 -2.96 19.73 -6.43
N LYS A 131 -3.97 19.23 -5.72
CA LYS A 131 -3.84 18.04 -4.89
C LYS A 131 -3.53 16.83 -5.78
N ARG A 132 -2.56 16.02 -5.38
CA ARG A 132 -2.18 14.81 -6.11
C ARG A 132 -3.23 13.71 -5.88
N PRO A 133 -3.62 12.92 -6.90
CA PRO A 133 -4.62 11.85 -6.74
C PRO A 133 -4.29 10.81 -5.65
N ILE A 134 -3.01 10.59 -5.37
CA ILE A 134 -2.55 9.68 -4.30
C ILE A 134 -3.01 10.13 -2.91
N VAL A 135 -3.16 11.44 -2.68
CA VAL A 135 -3.64 12.02 -1.42
C VAL A 135 -5.13 11.81 -1.28
N GLU A 136 -5.90 11.98 -2.37
CA GLU A 136 -7.33 11.65 -2.37
C GLU A 136 -7.57 10.15 -2.11
N ASN A 137 -6.75 9.29 -2.72
CA ASN A 137 -6.78 7.86 -2.46
C ASN A 137 -6.47 7.54 -0.99
N TYR A 138 -5.48 8.21 -0.40
CA TYR A 138 -5.14 8.07 1.01
C TYR A 138 -6.33 8.45 1.91
N ASP A 139 -6.89 9.65 1.70
CA ASP A 139 -8.01 10.15 2.50
C ASP A 139 -9.23 9.23 2.42
N ASN A 140 -9.53 8.69 1.24
CA ASN A 140 -10.66 7.78 1.04
C ASN A 140 -10.41 6.44 1.73
N ARG A 141 -9.21 5.87 1.59
CA ARG A 141 -8.82 4.62 2.25
C ARG A 141 -8.81 4.77 3.77
N ASP A 142 -8.35 5.91 4.29
CA ASP A 142 -8.26 6.19 5.71
C ASP A 142 -9.66 6.27 6.35
N LYS A 143 -10.61 6.92 5.67
CA LYS A 143 -12.02 6.90 6.09
C LYS A 143 -12.58 5.49 6.14
N THR A 144 -12.41 4.70 5.08
CA THR A 144 -12.89 3.31 5.04
C THR A 144 -12.22 2.45 6.11
N TYR A 145 -10.92 2.59 6.32
CA TYR A 145 -10.20 1.88 7.37
C TYR A 145 -10.73 2.24 8.76
N LYS A 146 -10.92 3.53 9.06
CA LYS A 146 -11.51 4.00 10.32
C LYS A 146 -12.92 3.44 10.54
N ASP A 147 -13.74 3.37 9.49
CA ASP A 147 -15.08 2.80 9.57
C ASP A 147 -15.06 1.31 9.88
N ILE A 148 -14.16 0.54 9.25
CA ILE A 148 -13.99 -0.90 9.53
C ILE A 148 -13.49 -1.12 10.96
N ILE A 149 -12.47 -0.37 11.41
CA ILE A 149 -11.94 -0.48 12.78
C ILE A 149 -13.01 -0.12 13.81
N LYS A 150 -13.86 0.87 13.53
CA LYS A 150 -15.00 1.20 14.38
C LYS A 150 -15.98 0.04 14.46
N GLN A 151 -16.37 -0.55 13.32
CA GLN A 151 -17.25 -1.72 13.29
C GLN A 151 -16.67 -2.88 14.09
N LEU A 152 -15.42 -3.25 13.86
CA LEU A 152 -14.73 -4.31 14.61
C LEU A 152 -14.70 -4.03 16.13
N THR A 153 -14.45 -2.78 16.52
CA THR A 153 -14.49 -2.36 17.93
C THR A 153 -15.89 -2.45 18.52
N GLU A 154 -16.93 -2.24 17.72
CA GLU A 154 -18.32 -2.36 18.15
C GLU A 154 -18.73 -3.81 18.43
N LEU A 155 -18.17 -4.78 17.69
CA LEU A 155 -18.38 -6.23 17.88
C LEU A 155 -17.76 -6.77 19.19
N LEU A 156 -16.80 -6.05 19.78
CA LEU A 156 -16.17 -6.48 21.03
C LEU A 156 -17.11 -6.37 22.25
N PRO A 157 -16.99 -7.27 23.25
CA PRO A 157 -17.58 -7.09 24.56
C PRO A 157 -17.11 -5.78 25.21
N LYS A 158 -17.94 -5.18 26.07
CA LYS A 158 -17.66 -3.85 26.66
C LYS A 158 -16.30 -3.80 27.36
N GLU A 159 -15.93 -4.89 28.02
CA GLU A 159 -14.73 -5.05 28.82
C GLU A 159 -13.46 -5.11 27.94
N ALA A 160 -13.58 -5.62 26.70
CA ALA A 160 -12.47 -5.75 25.77
C ALA A 160 -12.18 -4.48 24.95
N LYS A 161 -13.12 -3.53 24.89
CA LYS A 161 -12.99 -2.32 24.05
C LYS A 161 -11.81 -1.41 24.46
N SER A 162 -11.50 -1.32 25.74
CA SER A 162 -10.41 -0.45 26.21
C SER A 162 -9.04 -0.96 25.77
N SER A 163 -8.79 -2.26 25.95
CA SER A 163 -7.52 -2.89 25.56
C SER A 163 -7.31 -2.87 24.05
N ALA A 164 -8.36 -3.12 23.26
CA ALA A 164 -8.26 -3.06 21.81
C ALA A 164 -7.85 -1.66 21.31
N ARG A 165 -8.42 -0.59 21.89
CA ARG A 165 -8.08 0.79 21.52
C ARG A 165 -6.63 1.16 21.82
N GLU A 166 -6.10 0.70 22.94
CA GLU A 166 -4.71 0.94 23.31
C GLU A 166 -3.75 0.27 22.31
N ASN A 167 -4.02 -1.00 21.98
CA ASN A 167 -3.20 -1.75 21.02
C ASN A 167 -3.27 -1.22 19.59
N LEU A 168 -4.38 -0.58 19.21
CA LEU A 168 -4.51 0.09 17.90
C LEU A 168 -3.65 1.35 17.78
N LEU A 169 -3.32 2.01 18.90
CA LEU A 169 -2.53 3.26 18.96
C LEU A 169 -1.03 3.01 19.20
N GLY A 170 -0.67 1.85 19.76
CA GLY A 170 0.68 1.52 20.21
C GLY A 170 1.53 0.67 19.26
N GLY A 171 1.08 0.42 18.02
CA GLY A 171 1.74 -0.47 17.06
C GLY A 171 2.02 0.15 15.71
#